data_AF-A0A6G7ZEL8-F1
#
_entry.id   AF-A0A6G7ZEL8-F1
#
_cell.length_a   1.000
_cell.length_b   1.000
_cell.length_c   1.000
_cell.angle_alpha   90.00
_cell.angle_beta   90.00
_cell.angle_gamma   90.00
#
_symmetry.space_group_name_H-M   'P 1'
#
loop_
_entity.id
_entity.type
_entity.pdbx_description
1 polymer ?
#
loop_
_entity_poly.entity_id
_entity_poly.type
_entity_poly.pdbx_seq_one_letter_code
_entity_poly.pdbx_strand_id
1 'polypeptide(L)'
;MTVMKSPSCGCCGKWVEHVRAHGFDVKVVNVDDLMAVKKKAGIPDKLASCHTTIVGGYVVEGHVPAADIRKLLVQKPKAKGIAVPGMPAGSPGMEAGGFKQPYQTLLIKADGSTSVFARH
;
A
#
# COMPACT_ATOMS: atom_id res chain seq x y z
N MET A 1 -5.79 -9.57 -5.72
CA MET A 1 -4.53 -9.02 -5.16
C MET A 1 -4.10 -9.85 -3.96
N THR A 2 -2.80 -9.90 -3.67
CA THR A 2 -2.27 -10.64 -2.52
C THR A 2 -1.67 -9.66 -1.52
N VAL A 3 -2.19 -9.67 -0.29
CA VAL A 3 -1.78 -8.78 0.81
C VAL A 3 -0.96 -9.58 1.79
N MET A 4 0.29 -9.17 1.99
CA MET A 4 1.20 -9.75 2.97
C MET A 4 1.27 -8.82 4.18
N LYS A 5 0.94 -9.34 5.36
CA LYS A 5 0.89 -8.57 6.61
C LYS A 5 1.29 -9.42 7.82
N SER A 6 1.56 -8.77 8.94
CA SER A 6 1.61 -9.46 10.24
C SER A 6 0.20 -9.90 10.67
N PRO A 7 0.04 -11.07 11.33
CA PRO A 7 -1.24 -11.52 11.86
C PRO A 7 -1.82 -10.55 12.90
N SER A 8 -0.98 -9.88 13.69
CA SER A 8 -1.39 -8.98 14.78
C SER A 8 -1.65 -7.52 14.35
N CYS A 9 -1.45 -7.18 13.06
CA CYS A 9 -1.66 -5.82 12.58
C CYS A 9 -3.16 -5.51 12.32
N GLY A 10 -3.82 -4.85 13.27
CA GLY A 10 -5.24 -4.49 13.18
C GLY A 10 -5.57 -3.52 12.05
N CYS A 11 -4.76 -2.46 11.85
CA CYS A 11 -5.00 -1.47 10.78
C CYS A 11 -4.85 -2.08 9.38
N CYS A 12 -3.96 -3.06 9.21
CA CYS A 12 -3.82 -3.83 7.98
C CYS A 12 -5.10 -4.61 7.65
N GLY A 13 -5.78 -5.14 8.67
CA GLY A 13 -7.08 -5.81 8.51
C GLY A 13 -8.16 -4.86 7.99
N LYS A 14 -8.28 -3.68 8.59
CA LYS A 14 -9.21 -2.64 8.15
C LYS A 14 -8.92 -2.16 6.71
N TRP A 15 -7.64 -2.04 6.34
CA TRP A 15 -7.27 -1.72 4.97
C TRP A 15 -7.71 -2.81 3.98
N VAL A 16 -7.59 -4.09 4.35
CA VAL A 16 -8.10 -5.22 3.54
C VAL A 16 -9.62 -5.13 3.36
N GLU A 17 -10.37 -4.81 4.42
CA GLU A 17 -11.82 -4.58 4.32
C GLU A 17 -12.15 -3.45 3.36
N HIS A 18 -11.41 -2.33 3.46
CA HIS A 18 -11.55 -1.19 2.55
C HIS A 18 -11.39 -1.59 1.09
N VAL A 19 -10.30 -2.29 0.73
CA VAL A 19 -10.10 -2.67 -0.68
C VAL A 19 -11.11 -3.72 -1.16
N ARG A 20 -11.57 -4.63 -0.30
CA ARG A 20 -12.65 -5.58 -0.62
C ARG A 20 -13.97 -4.86 -0.90
N ALA A 21 -14.36 -3.91 -0.05
CA ALA A 21 -15.56 -3.09 -0.25
C ALA A 21 -15.51 -2.29 -1.56
N HIS A 22 -14.29 -2.06 -2.08
CA HIS A 22 -14.03 -1.39 -3.34
C HIS A 22 -13.89 -2.33 -4.55
N GLY A 23 -14.31 -3.59 -4.42
CA GLY A 23 -14.43 -4.55 -5.51
C GLY A 23 -13.16 -5.34 -5.82
N PHE A 24 -12.13 -5.26 -4.98
CA PHE A 24 -10.93 -6.08 -5.15
C PHE A 24 -11.10 -7.45 -4.50
N ASP A 25 -10.82 -8.51 -5.26
CA ASP A 25 -10.60 -9.84 -4.68
C ASP A 25 -9.25 -9.88 -3.96
N VAL A 26 -9.24 -10.28 -2.69
CA VAL A 26 -8.09 -10.16 -1.79
C VAL A 26 -7.78 -11.48 -1.11
N LYS A 27 -6.60 -12.02 -1.44
CA LYS A 27 -5.93 -13.08 -0.69
C LYS A 27 -5.03 -12.47 0.38
N VAL A 28 -5.23 -12.85 1.64
CA VAL A 28 -4.36 -12.43 2.75
C VAL A 28 -3.36 -13.54 3.06
N VAL A 29 -2.09 -13.18 3.17
CA VAL A 29 -1.00 -14.05 3.59
C VAL A 29 -0.36 -13.43 4.83
N ASN A 30 -0.48 -14.12 5.96
CA ASN A 30 0.25 -13.71 7.16
C ASN A 30 1.71 -14.12 7.01
N VAL A 31 2.62 -13.20 7.33
CA VAL A 31 4.07 -13.43 7.29
C VAL A 31 4.70 -12.97 8.58
N ASP A 32 5.68 -13.72 9.07
CA ASP A 32 6.41 -13.39 10.30
C ASP A 32 7.50 -12.34 10.03
N ASP A 33 8.15 -12.43 8.87
CA ASP A 33 9.18 -11.46 8.42
C ASP A 33 8.69 -10.62 7.23
N LEU A 34 8.02 -9.51 7.56
CA LEU A 34 7.61 -8.50 6.58
C LEU A 34 8.79 -7.77 5.93
N MET A 35 9.93 -7.66 6.61
CA MET A 35 11.10 -6.94 6.08
C MET A 35 11.73 -7.72 4.93
N ALA A 36 11.82 -9.04 5.05
CA ALA A 36 12.25 -9.90 3.96
C ALA A 36 11.32 -9.78 2.73
N VAL A 37 10.00 -9.68 2.95
CA VAL A 37 9.03 -9.45 1.87
C VAL A 37 9.29 -8.12 1.15
N LYS A 38 9.45 -7.02 1.90
CA LYS A 38 9.70 -5.68 1.34
C LYS A 38 11.01 -5.62 0.55
N LYS A 39 12.07 -6.23 1.08
CA LYS A 39 13.38 -6.31 0.43
C LYS A 39 13.29 -7.10 -0.88
N LYS A 40 12.62 -8.25 -0.88
CA LYS A 40 12.38 -9.04 -2.11
C LYS A 40 11.54 -8.29 -3.14
N ALA A 41 10.58 -7.49 -2.69
CA ALA A 41 9.78 -6.61 -3.54
C ALA A 41 10.54 -5.36 -4.02
N GLY A 42 11.78 -5.15 -3.58
CA GLY A 42 12.62 -4.02 -3.99
C GLY A 42 12.11 -2.67 -3.51
N ILE A 43 11.42 -2.65 -2.36
CA ILE A 43 10.89 -1.46 -1.70
C ILE A 43 12.02 -0.81 -0.89
N PRO A 44 12.38 0.46 -1.15
CA PRO A 44 13.33 1.19 -0.31
C PRO A 44 12.82 1.33 1.12
N ASP A 45 13.70 1.22 2.12
CA ASP A 45 13.33 1.28 3.54
C ASP A 45 12.56 2.55 3.91
N LYS A 46 12.91 3.69 3.31
CA LYS A 46 12.21 4.97 3.50
C LYS A 46 10.74 4.98 3.04
N LEU A 47 10.32 3.99 2.25
CA LEU A 47 8.94 3.85 1.76
C LEU A 47 8.16 2.79 2.52
N ALA A 48 8.79 2.10 3.48
CA ALA A 48 8.17 0.99 4.20
C ALA A 48 6.95 1.44 5.01
N SER A 49 5.98 0.53 5.08
CA SER A 49 4.77 0.62 5.90
C SER A 49 4.47 -0.74 6.55
N CYS A 50 3.28 -0.89 7.14
CA CYS A 50 2.87 -2.05 7.93
C CYS A 50 2.52 -3.30 7.11
N HIS A 51 2.24 -3.17 5.81
CA HIS A 51 1.91 -4.30 4.93
C HIS A 51 2.31 -4.02 3.48
N THR A 52 2.42 -5.09 2.69
CA THR A 52 2.83 -5.05 1.29
C THR A 52 1.86 -5.85 0.44
N THR A 53 1.40 -5.29 -0.66
CA THR A 53 0.41 -5.90 -1.54
C THR A 53 0.97 -6.05 -2.95
N ILE A 54 0.74 -7.19 -3.59
CA ILE A 54 1.02 -7.39 -5.02
C ILE A 54 -0.30 -7.42 -5.80
N VAL A 55 -0.39 -6.60 -6.85
CA VAL A 55 -1.56 -6.52 -7.73
C VAL A 55 -1.17 -6.11 -9.14
N GLY A 56 -1.61 -6.88 -10.15
CA GLY A 56 -1.40 -6.53 -11.56
C GLY A 56 0.07 -6.31 -11.96
N GLY A 57 1.00 -7.02 -11.32
CA GLY A 57 2.45 -6.86 -11.53
C GLY A 57 3.08 -5.69 -10.75
N TYR A 58 2.28 -4.92 -9.99
CA TYR A 58 2.76 -3.81 -9.18
C TYR A 58 2.81 -4.15 -7.69
N VAL A 59 3.72 -3.48 -7.00
CA VAL A 59 3.77 -3.37 -5.55
C VAL A 59 2.83 -2.23 -5.09
N VAL A 60 2.08 -2.46 -4.03
CA VAL A 60 1.30 -1.44 -3.32
C VAL A 60 1.70 -1.53 -1.85
N GLU A 61 2.38 -0.50 -1.35
CA GLU A 61 2.98 -0.48 -0.02
C GLU A 61 2.21 0.44 0.93
N GLY A 62 1.72 -0.11 2.04
CA GLY A 62 1.02 0.64 3.07
C GLY A 62 -0.42 1.02 2.73
N HIS A 63 -0.94 2.01 3.47
CA HIS A 63 -2.34 2.42 3.48
C HIS A 63 -2.75 3.24 2.23
N VAL A 64 -2.51 2.68 1.05
CA VAL A 64 -2.84 3.29 -0.24
C VAL A 64 -4.35 3.22 -0.48
N PRO A 65 -5.01 4.32 -0.89
CA PRO A 65 -6.43 4.29 -1.25
C PRO A 65 -6.74 3.38 -2.46
N ALA A 66 -7.84 2.63 -2.37
CA ALA A 66 -8.37 1.80 -3.45
C ALA A 66 -8.52 2.55 -4.79
N ALA A 67 -8.83 3.86 -4.75
CA ALA A 67 -8.89 4.70 -5.94
C ALA A 67 -7.53 4.84 -6.64
N ASP A 68 -6.45 4.99 -5.89
CA ASP A 68 -5.09 5.10 -6.41
C ASP A 68 -4.62 3.76 -7.00
N ILE A 69 -5.00 2.64 -6.36
CA ILE A 69 -4.74 1.29 -6.90
C ILE A 69 -5.45 1.11 -8.24
N ARG A 70 -6.73 1.51 -8.35
CA ARG A 70 -7.46 1.46 -9.63
C ARG A 70 -6.78 2.34 -10.67
N LYS A 71 -6.41 3.57 -10.32
CA LYS A 71 -5.70 4.49 -11.21
C LYS A 71 -4.40 3.87 -11.73
N LEU A 72 -3.63 3.20 -10.85
CA LEU A 72 -2.40 2.49 -11.23
C LEU A 72 -2.68 1.38 -12.25
N LEU A 73 -3.71 0.55 -12.01
CA LEU A 73 -4.04 -0.59 -12.87
C LEU A 73 -4.64 -0.18 -14.22
N VAL A 74 -5.24 1.01 -14.30
CA VAL A 74 -5.72 1.60 -15.56
C VAL A 74 -4.58 2.25 -16.33
N GLN A 75 -3.79 3.10 -15.67
CA GLN A 75 -2.71 3.87 -16.33
C GLN A 75 -1.51 2.99 -16.70
N LYS A 76 -1.28 1.91 -15.95
CA LYS A 76 -0.17 0.97 -16.13
C LYS A 76 1.18 1.65 -16.41
N PRO A 77 1.61 2.61 -15.56
CA PRO A 77 2.89 3.29 -15.77
C PRO A 77 4.06 2.30 -15.66
N LYS A 78 5.17 2.60 -16.32
CA LYS A 78 6.42 1.87 -16.16
C LYS A 78 7.03 2.18 -14.79
N ALA A 79 6.63 1.40 -13.78
CA ALA A 79 6.97 1.60 -12.38
C ALA A 79 6.99 0.25 -11.65
N LYS A 80 7.62 0.21 -10.48
CA LYS A 80 7.52 -0.93 -9.56
C LYS A 80 6.17 -0.97 -8.86
N GLY A 81 5.61 0.20 -8.55
CA GLY A 81 4.42 0.27 -7.71
C GLY A 81 4.12 1.64 -7.15
N ILE A 82 3.27 1.67 -6.12
CA ILE A 82 2.95 2.87 -5.34
C ILE A 82 3.07 2.61 -3.84
N ALA A 83 3.36 3.65 -3.07
CA ALA A 83 3.49 3.58 -1.61
C ALA A 83 2.80 4.75 -0.90
N VAL A 84 2.25 4.47 0.27
CA VAL A 84 2.02 5.46 1.34
C VAL A 84 2.96 5.09 2.48
N PRO A 85 4.12 5.77 2.62
CA PRO A 85 5.09 5.47 3.67
C PRO A 85 4.54 5.72 5.07
N GLY A 86 5.01 4.94 6.05
CA GLY A 86 4.56 5.05 7.44
C GLY A 86 3.09 4.62 7.60
N MET A 87 2.34 5.29 8.48
CA MET A 87 0.92 5.02 8.72
C MET A 87 0.18 6.34 9.01
N PRO A 88 -0.06 7.20 8.00
CA PRO A 88 -0.70 8.50 8.22
C PRO A 88 -2.11 8.35 8.78
N ALA A 89 -2.43 9.12 9.82
CA ALA A 89 -3.78 9.13 10.39
C ALA A 89 -4.80 9.62 9.36
N GLY A 90 -5.93 8.93 9.24
CA GLY A 90 -6.98 9.22 8.25
C GLY A 90 -6.78 8.56 6.88
N SER A 91 -5.66 7.87 6.65
CA SER A 91 -5.53 6.94 5.52
C SER A 91 -6.43 5.70 5.72
N PRO A 92 -6.82 4.95 4.66
CA PRO A 92 -7.76 3.83 4.81
C PRO A 92 -7.24 2.75 5.77
N GLY A 93 -8.05 2.36 6.76
CA GLY A 93 -7.64 1.48 7.86
C GLY A 93 -6.89 2.17 9.01
N MET A 94 -6.62 3.46 8.88
CA MET A 94 -6.04 4.35 9.91
C MET A 94 -7.01 5.48 10.29
N GLU A 95 -8.32 5.23 10.23
CA GLU A 95 -9.35 6.23 10.56
C GLU A 95 -9.17 6.76 11.99
N ALA A 96 -9.15 8.09 12.13
CA ALA A 96 -8.85 8.77 13.39
C ALA A 96 -9.95 9.76 13.78
N GLY A 97 -11.21 9.32 13.77
CA GLY A 97 -12.34 10.09 14.32
C GLY A 97 -12.55 11.48 13.68
N GLY A 98 -12.25 11.62 12.39
CA GLY A 98 -12.38 12.88 11.65
C GLY A 98 -11.06 13.62 11.42
N PHE A 99 -10.00 13.31 12.17
CA PHE A 99 -8.67 13.82 11.88
C PHE A 99 -8.07 13.14 10.64
N LYS A 100 -7.49 13.94 9.74
CA LYS A 100 -6.75 13.47 8.57
C LYS A 100 -5.41 14.19 8.49
N GLN A 101 -4.33 13.43 8.64
CA GLN A 101 -2.98 13.90 8.37
C GLN A 101 -2.81 13.97 6.85
N PRO A 102 -2.35 15.10 6.27
CA PRO A 102 -2.04 15.15 4.84
C PRO A 102 -0.94 14.15 4.47
N TYR A 103 -1.14 13.43 3.37
CA TYR A 103 -0.16 12.46 2.88
C TYR A 103 -0.14 12.39 1.36
N GLN A 104 0.83 11.65 0.84
CA GLN A 104 0.98 11.43 -0.59
C GLN A 104 1.04 9.95 -0.86
N THR A 105 0.40 9.53 -1.95
CA THR A 105 0.71 8.28 -2.60
C THR A 105 1.86 8.55 -3.56
N LEU A 106 2.96 7.82 -3.40
CA LEU A 106 4.19 7.97 -4.18
C LEU A 106 4.27 6.85 -5.22
N LEU A 107 4.57 7.19 -6.47
CA LEU A 107 4.97 6.23 -7.50
C LEU A 107 6.43 5.83 -7.27
N ILE A 108 6.71 4.53 -7.27
CA ILE A 108 8.04 3.95 -7.12
C ILE A 108 8.57 3.57 -8.50
N LYS A 109 9.62 4.23 -8.97
CA LYS A 109 10.27 3.92 -10.25
C LYS A 109 11.17 2.68 -10.12
N ALA A 110 11.64 2.16 -11.25
CA ALA A 110 12.50 0.97 -11.30
C ALA A 110 13.79 1.12 -10.48
N ASP A 111 14.37 2.32 -10.47
CA ASP A 111 15.58 2.69 -9.72
C ASP A 111 15.33 2.95 -8.22
N GLY A 112 14.08 2.85 -7.75
CA GLY A 112 13.70 3.15 -6.37
C GLY A 112 13.51 4.64 -6.05
N SER A 113 13.70 5.53 -7.03
CA SER A 113 13.30 6.93 -6.91
C SER A 113 11.77 7.05 -6.92
N THR A 114 11.27 8.18 -6.41
CA THR A 114 9.83 8.40 -6.25
C THR A 114 9.34 9.68 -6.88
N SER A 115 8.08 9.71 -7.28
CA SER A 115 7.34 10.92 -7.67
C SER A 115 5.93 10.89 -7.09
N VAL A 116 5.31 12.06 -6.89
CA VAL A 116 3.93 12.12 -6.37
C VAL A 116 2.96 11.52 -7.39
N PHE A 117 2.13 10.57 -6.95
CA PHE A 117 1.08 9.94 -7.76
C PHE A 117 -0.31 10.51 -7.44
N ALA A 118 -0.55 10.81 -6.16
CA ALA A 118 -1.74 11.47 -5.63
C ALA A 118 -1.42 12.20 -4.30
N ARG A 119 -2.27 13.15 -3.91
CA ARG A 119 -2.23 13.87 -2.63
C ARG A 119 -3.57 13.68 -1.90
N HIS A 120 -3.52 13.55 -0.58
CA HIS A 120 -4.65 13.29 0.30
C HIS A 120 -4.57 14.13 1.58
#